data_AF-A0AAV1NNW3-F1
#
_entry.id   AF-A0AAV1NNW3-F1
#
_cell.length_a   1.000
_cell.length_b   1.000
_cell.length_c   1.000
_cell.angle_alpha   90.00
_cell.angle_beta   90.00
_cell.angle_gamma   90.00
#
_symmetry.space_group_name_H-M   'P 1'
#
loop_
_entity.id
_entity.type
_entity.pdbx_description
1 polymer ?
#
loop_
_entity_poly.entity_id
_entity_poly.type
_entity_poly.pdbx_seq_one_letter_code
_entity_poly.pdbx_strand_id
1 'polypeptide(L)'
;MLDWCNMTAGSKKFVDEILHSIFSLGKINNPQFLPEMIFADDKQILENLKKTYPKPFELYSTQLPRRSPFSCVMDMIVLQKGQKNENQILQSLRDFIKELEPKFLVSSTICISQKSNNPNLERYYGVSMSTFGRNPGKIVIAASCCSIWEDYVAGAVMTYYPKKEKNPDFDGTIKLPKDVRCQAFSLCKEESMSPCKSCANLFGLQTTDNKQWPYGNCAEAESVSNLLKKENDVKEKAQPTSPTCTETNRQKAKASVEKHLRDALCMMQFKKWDGNYYTPQTNYS
;
A
#
# COMPACT_ATOMS: atom_id res chain seq x y z
N MET A 1 5.52 8.67 -16.31
CA MET A 1 6.27 7.81 -15.36
C MET A 1 7.69 7.51 -15.82
N LEU A 2 7.91 7.03 -17.05
CA LEU A 2 9.27 6.76 -17.57
C LEU A 2 10.13 8.04 -17.63
N ASP A 3 9.55 9.17 -18.01
CA ASP A 3 10.27 10.45 -18.01
C ASP A 3 10.73 10.86 -16.61
N TRP A 4 9.84 10.74 -15.61
CA TRP A 4 10.19 11.00 -14.21
C TRP A 4 11.31 10.08 -13.74
N CYS A 5 11.30 8.84 -14.24
CA CYS A 5 12.31 7.85 -13.92
C CYS A 5 13.71 8.25 -14.44
N ASN A 6 13.76 8.79 -15.65
CA ASN A 6 15.00 9.24 -16.26
C ASN A 6 15.55 10.52 -15.59
N MET A 7 14.69 11.32 -14.98
CA MET A 7 15.06 12.58 -14.33
C MET A 7 15.45 12.44 -12.85
N THR A 8 15.05 11.35 -12.18
CA THR A 8 15.21 11.23 -10.72
C THR A 8 16.06 10.01 -10.37
N ALA A 9 17.26 10.20 -9.82
CA ALA A 9 18.08 9.08 -9.40
C ALA A 9 17.36 8.22 -8.34
N GLY A 10 17.34 6.90 -8.52
CA GLY A 10 16.74 5.96 -7.57
C GLY A 10 15.25 5.66 -7.79
N SER A 11 14.58 6.25 -8.78
CA SER A 11 13.16 5.94 -9.09
C SER A 11 12.95 4.70 -9.95
N LYS A 12 14.00 4.15 -10.60
CA LYS A 12 13.91 2.93 -11.43
C LYS A 12 13.26 1.75 -10.68
N LYS A 13 13.58 1.57 -9.40
CA LYS A 13 12.97 0.54 -8.55
C LYS A 13 11.45 0.70 -8.38
N PHE A 14 10.94 1.93 -8.44
CA PHE A 14 9.50 2.17 -8.35
C PHE A 14 8.82 1.82 -9.66
N VAL A 15 9.42 2.15 -10.82
CA VAL A 15 8.88 1.73 -12.13
C VAL A 15 8.80 0.21 -12.22
N ASP A 16 9.85 -0.48 -11.79
CA ASP A 16 9.89 -1.94 -11.72
C ASP A 16 8.75 -2.53 -10.86
N GLU A 17 8.57 -2.01 -9.64
CA GLU A 17 7.49 -2.44 -8.74
C GLU A 17 6.08 -2.08 -9.28
N ILE A 18 5.94 -0.92 -9.95
CA ILE A 18 4.71 -0.50 -10.64
C ILE A 18 4.34 -1.49 -11.73
N LEU A 19 5.29 -1.84 -12.62
CA LEU A 19 5.07 -2.77 -13.72
C LEU A 19 4.62 -4.12 -13.19
N HIS A 20 5.33 -4.69 -12.21
CA HIS A 20 4.95 -5.96 -11.62
C HIS A 20 3.54 -5.90 -11.01
N SER A 21 3.24 -4.85 -10.23
CA SER A 21 1.93 -4.71 -9.61
C SER A 21 0.81 -4.56 -10.63
N ILE A 22 1.00 -3.79 -11.71
CA ILE A 22 0.00 -3.65 -12.78
C ILE A 22 -0.21 -5.01 -13.47
N PHE A 23 0.86 -5.72 -13.82
CA PHE A 23 0.77 -7.00 -14.52
C PHE A 23 0.12 -8.09 -13.66
N SER A 24 0.48 -8.18 -12.37
CA SER A 24 -0.15 -9.14 -11.46
C SER A 24 -1.63 -8.84 -11.25
N LEU A 25 -2.01 -7.56 -11.10
CA LEU A 25 -3.41 -7.16 -10.98
C LEU A 25 -4.19 -7.40 -12.29
N GLY A 26 -3.57 -7.16 -13.45
CA GLY A 26 -4.12 -7.50 -14.77
C GLY A 26 -4.35 -9.00 -14.93
N LYS A 27 -3.43 -9.83 -14.43
CA LYS A 27 -3.55 -11.30 -14.49
C LYS A 27 -4.73 -11.85 -13.71
N ILE A 28 -5.08 -11.22 -12.59
CA ILE A 28 -6.24 -11.58 -11.78
C ILE A 28 -7.47 -10.75 -12.13
N ASN A 29 -7.44 -9.90 -13.14
CA ASN A 29 -8.63 -9.16 -13.56
C ASN A 29 -9.61 -10.07 -14.34
N ASN A 30 -10.87 -9.64 -14.46
CA ASN A 30 -11.86 -10.29 -15.32
C ASN A 30 -12.51 -9.26 -16.26
N PRO A 31 -12.21 -9.26 -17.57
CA PRO A 31 -11.28 -10.18 -18.25
C PRO A 31 -9.81 -9.97 -17.84
N GLN A 32 -8.97 -10.99 -18.06
CA GLN A 32 -7.53 -10.89 -17.78
C GLN A 32 -6.85 -9.96 -18.79
N PHE A 33 -5.86 -9.19 -18.33
CA PHE A 33 -5.02 -8.33 -19.16
C PHE A 33 -3.57 -8.78 -19.07
N LEU A 34 -2.97 -9.09 -20.23
CA LEU A 34 -1.55 -9.45 -20.34
C LEU A 34 -0.69 -8.20 -20.55
N PRO A 35 0.60 -8.22 -20.16
CA PRO A 35 1.50 -7.10 -20.40
C PRO A 35 1.53 -6.63 -21.85
N GLU A 36 1.53 -7.57 -22.80
CA GLU A 36 1.53 -7.29 -24.25
C GLU A 36 0.29 -6.51 -24.71
N MET A 37 -0.85 -6.70 -24.02
CA MET A 37 -2.10 -6.00 -24.36
C MET A 37 -2.08 -4.55 -23.86
N ILE A 38 -1.32 -4.24 -22.81
CA ILE A 38 -1.19 -2.88 -22.26
C ILE A 38 -0.40 -1.98 -23.23
N PHE A 39 0.57 -2.56 -23.94
CA PHE A 39 1.46 -1.85 -24.87
C PHE A 39 1.20 -2.25 -26.33
N ALA A 40 -0.03 -2.65 -26.67
CA ALA A 40 -0.36 -3.19 -28.00
C ALA A 40 -0.01 -2.22 -29.15
N ASP A 41 -0.19 -0.92 -28.90
CA ASP A 41 0.05 0.14 -29.88
C ASP A 41 1.51 0.61 -29.94
N ASP A 42 2.35 0.22 -28.97
CA ASP A 42 3.76 0.64 -28.89
C ASP A 42 4.70 -0.53 -28.52
N LYS A 43 5.03 -1.33 -29.53
CA LYS A 43 5.96 -2.46 -29.41
C LYS A 43 7.36 -2.02 -29.01
N GLN A 44 7.79 -0.81 -29.42
CA GLN A 44 9.14 -0.34 -29.11
C GLN A 44 9.29 -0.05 -27.62
N ILE A 45 8.28 0.59 -27.00
CA ILE A 45 8.22 0.76 -25.55
C ILE A 45 8.21 -0.60 -24.84
N LEU A 46 7.41 -1.56 -25.31
CA LEU A 46 7.36 -2.91 -24.71
C LEU A 46 8.73 -3.59 -24.68
N GLU A 47 9.44 -3.61 -25.80
CA GLU A 47 10.77 -4.23 -25.89
C GLU A 47 11.80 -3.52 -25.00
N ASN A 48 11.76 -2.18 -24.97
CA ASN A 48 12.62 -1.39 -24.09
C ASN A 48 12.34 -1.70 -22.60
N LEU A 49 11.05 -1.84 -22.23
CA LEU A 49 10.65 -2.20 -20.88
C LEU A 49 11.10 -3.62 -20.52
N LYS A 50 10.93 -4.61 -21.41
CA LYS A 50 11.40 -5.98 -21.19
C LYS A 50 12.92 -6.05 -20.99
N LYS A 51 13.67 -5.26 -21.77
CA LYS A 51 15.13 -5.18 -21.64
C LYS A 51 15.56 -4.52 -20.32
N THR A 52 14.88 -3.45 -19.92
CA THR A 52 15.27 -2.63 -18.74
C THR A 52 14.75 -3.24 -17.43
N TYR A 53 13.55 -3.80 -17.47
CA TYR A 53 12.82 -4.36 -16.33
C TYR A 53 12.31 -5.76 -16.68
N PRO A 54 13.19 -6.78 -16.77
CA PRO A 54 12.76 -8.14 -17.17
C PRO A 54 11.92 -8.84 -16.10
N LYS A 55 12.29 -8.68 -14.81
CA LYS A 55 11.66 -9.40 -13.70
C LYS A 55 10.15 -9.18 -13.55
N PRO A 56 9.59 -7.96 -13.73
CA PRO A 56 8.15 -7.78 -13.76
C PRO A 56 7.43 -8.70 -14.76
N PHE A 57 7.99 -8.89 -15.97
CA PHE A 57 7.40 -9.75 -17.00
C PHE A 57 7.55 -11.24 -16.69
N GLU A 58 8.60 -11.63 -15.98
CA GLU A 58 8.85 -13.02 -15.59
C GLU A 58 7.99 -13.44 -14.40
N LEU A 59 7.85 -12.56 -13.41
CA LEU A 59 7.36 -12.92 -12.08
C LEU A 59 5.92 -12.47 -11.76
N TYR A 60 5.26 -11.71 -12.64
CA TYR A 60 3.89 -11.22 -12.37
C TYR A 60 2.85 -12.34 -12.18
N SER A 61 3.13 -13.53 -12.72
CA SER A 61 2.23 -14.69 -12.67
C SER A 61 2.58 -15.70 -11.57
N THR A 62 3.69 -15.49 -10.85
CA THR A 62 4.19 -16.39 -9.80
C THR A 62 4.41 -15.71 -8.47
N GLN A 63 4.67 -14.41 -8.43
CA GLN A 63 4.85 -13.62 -7.22
C GLN A 63 3.77 -12.55 -7.08
N LEU A 64 3.44 -12.19 -5.84
CA LEU A 64 2.41 -11.19 -5.56
C LEU A 64 2.99 -9.80 -5.34
N PRO A 65 2.28 -8.74 -5.75
CA PRO A 65 2.68 -7.38 -5.39
C PRO A 65 2.55 -7.17 -3.89
N ARG A 66 3.51 -6.44 -3.32
CA ARG A 66 3.52 -6.09 -1.89
C ARG A 66 2.63 -4.90 -1.54
N ARG A 67 2.26 -4.10 -2.54
CA ARG A 67 1.48 -2.88 -2.43
C ARG A 67 0.85 -2.51 -3.76
N SER A 68 -0.08 -1.55 -3.74
CA SER A 68 -0.74 -1.05 -4.94
C SER A 68 0.23 -0.26 -5.85
N PRO A 69 0.00 -0.20 -7.17
CA PRO A 69 0.90 0.52 -8.08
C PRO A 69 0.95 2.02 -7.78
N PHE A 70 -0.18 2.60 -7.32
CA PHE A 70 -0.26 4.01 -7.00
C PHE A 70 0.60 4.40 -5.77
N SER A 71 0.83 3.46 -4.84
CA SER A 71 1.78 3.70 -3.74
C SER A 71 3.21 3.89 -4.25
N CYS A 72 3.64 3.09 -5.22
CA CYS A 72 4.95 3.27 -5.83
C CYS A 72 5.05 4.60 -6.61
N VAL A 73 3.97 5.05 -7.25
CA VAL A 73 3.91 6.37 -7.90
C VAL A 73 4.04 7.49 -6.85
N MET A 74 3.33 7.38 -5.74
CA MET A 74 3.45 8.32 -4.62
C MET A 74 4.89 8.41 -4.12
N ASP A 75 5.57 7.28 -3.89
CA ASP A 75 6.97 7.27 -3.47
C ASP A 75 7.89 7.94 -4.48
N MET A 76 7.65 7.74 -5.79
CA MET A 76 8.41 8.39 -6.85
C MET A 76 8.21 9.91 -6.83
N ILE A 77 6.99 10.40 -6.63
CA ILE A 77 6.70 11.84 -6.50
C ILE A 77 7.33 12.40 -5.23
N VAL A 78 7.24 11.69 -4.10
CA VAL A 78 7.87 12.09 -2.82
C VAL A 78 9.39 12.19 -3.00
N LEU A 79 10.02 11.24 -3.71
CA LEU A 79 11.45 11.27 -4.01
C LEU A 79 11.81 12.50 -4.87
N GLN A 80 11.02 12.80 -5.90
CA GLN A 80 11.28 13.92 -6.80
C GLN A 80 11.10 15.29 -6.12
N LYS A 81 10.04 15.44 -5.31
CA LYS A 81 9.68 16.71 -4.69
C LYS A 81 10.35 16.91 -3.34
N GLY A 82 10.81 15.85 -2.69
CA GLY A 82 11.36 15.88 -1.34
C GLY A 82 10.27 15.75 -0.27
N GLN A 83 10.56 14.93 0.74
CA GLN A 83 9.62 14.45 1.77
C GLN A 83 8.99 15.55 2.66
N LYS A 84 9.50 16.78 2.63
CA LYS A 84 8.94 17.91 3.40
C LYS A 84 7.93 18.75 2.60
N ASN A 85 7.90 18.60 1.27
CA ASN A 85 7.14 19.46 0.36
C ASN A 85 5.70 18.95 0.15
N GLU A 86 4.95 18.83 1.25
CA GLU A 86 3.57 18.29 1.30
C GLU A 86 2.64 18.87 0.23
N ASN A 87 2.57 20.19 0.10
CA ASN A 87 1.68 20.84 -0.88
C ASN A 87 2.08 20.50 -2.34
N GLN A 88 3.38 20.44 -2.64
CA GLN A 88 3.84 20.10 -3.99
C GLN A 88 3.57 18.63 -4.32
N ILE A 89 3.72 17.74 -3.34
CA ILE A 89 3.43 16.31 -3.48
C ILE A 89 1.92 16.11 -3.72
N LEU A 90 1.07 16.74 -2.89
CA LEU A 90 -0.38 16.71 -3.06
C LEU A 90 -0.80 17.21 -4.44
N GLN A 91 -0.26 18.36 -4.86
CA GLN A 91 -0.58 18.93 -6.17
C GLN A 91 -0.14 18.01 -7.31
N SER A 92 1.09 17.47 -7.25
CA SER A 92 1.61 16.57 -8.29
C SER A 92 0.79 15.29 -8.41
N LEU A 93 0.33 14.74 -7.28
CA LEU A 93 -0.56 13.56 -7.29
C LEU A 93 -1.92 13.89 -7.90
N ARG A 94 -2.50 15.05 -7.58
CA ARG A 94 -3.78 15.49 -8.16
C ARG A 94 -3.67 15.68 -9.67
N ASP A 95 -2.60 16.33 -10.12
CA ASP A 95 -2.38 16.57 -11.55
C ASP A 95 -2.14 15.26 -12.30
N PHE A 96 -1.36 14.34 -11.72
CA PHE A 96 -1.20 13.00 -12.27
C PHE A 96 -2.53 12.25 -12.39
N ILE A 97 -3.41 12.33 -11.39
CA ILE A 97 -4.72 11.66 -11.44
C ILE A 97 -5.61 12.21 -12.55
N LYS A 98 -5.51 13.50 -12.89
CA LYS A 98 -6.30 14.12 -13.98
C LYS A 98 -5.92 13.57 -15.36
N GLU A 99 -4.68 13.09 -15.51
CA GLU A 99 -4.19 12.47 -16.75
C GLU A 99 -4.58 11.00 -16.88
N LEU A 100 -5.02 10.36 -15.79
CA LEU A 100 -5.40 8.96 -15.78
C LEU A 100 -6.88 8.76 -16.05
N GLU A 101 -7.22 7.63 -16.66
CA GLU A 101 -8.62 7.22 -16.75
C GLU A 101 -9.23 7.04 -15.35
N PRO A 102 -10.39 7.65 -15.08
CA PRO A 102 -11.01 7.55 -13.77
C PRO A 102 -11.32 6.08 -13.40
N LYS A 103 -11.03 5.72 -12.15
CA LYS A 103 -11.46 4.47 -11.46
C LYS A 103 -10.63 3.21 -11.71
N PHE A 104 -9.53 3.26 -12.48
CA PHE A 104 -8.67 2.08 -12.66
C PHE A 104 -7.30 2.26 -11.98
N LEU A 105 -7.07 1.52 -10.88
CA LEU A 105 -5.80 1.53 -10.13
C LEU A 105 -5.34 2.90 -9.62
N VAL A 106 -6.28 3.84 -9.43
CA VAL A 106 -6.04 5.17 -8.89
C VAL A 106 -6.49 5.27 -7.44
N SER A 107 -5.66 5.83 -6.55
CA SER A 107 -6.05 6.13 -5.17
C SER A 107 -6.83 7.43 -5.10
N SER A 108 -7.87 7.47 -4.28
CA SER A 108 -8.68 8.69 -4.05
C SER A 108 -8.26 9.46 -2.79
N THR A 109 -7.47 8.84 -1.93
CA THR A 109 -7.07 9.40 -0.63
C THR A 109 -5.59 9.17 -0.40
N ILE A 110 -4.94 10.17 0.19
CA ILE A 110 -3.59 10.11 0.73
C ILE A 110 -3.65 10.40 2.23
N CYS A 111 -2.81 9.75 3.02
CA CYS A 111 -2.59 10.05 4.42
C CYS A 111 -1.14 10.49 4.63
N ILE A 112 -0.97 11.45 5.52
CA ILE A 112 0.32 12.01 5.89
C ILE A 112 0.45 11.87 7.40
N SER A 113 1.42 11.06 7.81
CA SER A 113 1.78 10.85 9.20
C SER A 113 3.07 11.60 9.53
N GLN A 114 3.13 12.18 10.73
CA GLN A 114 4.27 12.96 11.19
C GLN A 114 4.41 12.80 12.70
N LYS A 115 5.64 12.66 13.19
CA LYS A 115 5.92 12.52 14.63
C LYS A 115 5.33 13.66 15.47
N SER A 116 5.35 14.88 14.94
CA SER A 116 4.65 16.04 15.50
C SER A 116 4.28 17.02 14.39
N ASN A 117 3.42 18.01 14.69
CA ASN A 117 3.06 19.09 13.76
C ASN A 117 4.21 20.05 13.42
N ASN A 118 5.46 19.73 13.75
CA ASN A 118 6.62 20.55 13.40
C ASN A 118 6.91 20.44 11.89
N PRO A 119 6.84 21.54 11.11
CA PRO A 119 7.00 21.50 9.66
C PRO A 119 8.38 21.03 9.20
N ASN A 120 9.39 21.11 10.07
CA ASN A 120 10.78 20.74 9.76
C ASN A 120 11.04 19.24 9.84
N LEU A 121 10.13 18.47 10.45
CA LEU A 121 10.26 17.02 10.55
C LEU A 121 9.85 16.32 9.25
N GLU A 122 10.38 15.12 9.07
CA GLU A 122 10.01 14.25 7.96
C GLU A 122 8.53 13.85 8.04
N ARG A 123 7.90 13.73 6.87
CA ARG A 123 6.52 13.29 6.71
C ARG A 123 6.52 11.91 6.08
N TYR A 124 5.61 11.07 6.50
CA TYR A 124 5.48 9.72 6.00
C TYR A 124 4.15 9.63 5.28
N TYR A 125 4.19 9.13 4.06
CA TYR A 125 3.06 9.15 3.16
C TYR A 125 2.52 7.73 2.97
N GLY A 126 1.21 7.64 2.76
CA GLY A 126 0.54 6.44 2.32
C GLY A 126 -0.69 6.79 1.51
N VAL A 127 -1.13 5.87 0.66
CA VAL A 127 -2.31 6.07 -0.19
C VAL A 127 -3.34 4.97 0.03
N SER A 128 -4.61 5.29 -0.19
CA SER A 128 -5.68 4.29 -0.11
C SER A 128 -5.47 3.22 -1.17
N MET A 129 -5.81 1.98 -0.84
CA MET A 129 -5.63 0.84 -1.75
C MET A 129 -6.32 1.09 -3.09
N SER A 130 -5.52 1.15 -4.16
CA SER A 130 -5.99 1.40 -5.51
C SER A 130 -6.05 0.11 -6.32
N THR A 131 -7.01 -0.73 -5.96
CA THR A 131 -7.29 -1.99 -6.66
C THR A 131 -8.68 -1.96 -7.27
N PHE A 132 -8.83 -2.55 -8.45
CA PHE A 132 -10.14 -2.70 -9.06
C PHE A 132 -10.83 -3.99 -8.57
N GLY A 133 -11.98 -3.85 -7.91
CA GLY A 133 -12.76 -4.99 -7.41
C GLY A 133 -12.37 -5.48 -6.01
N ARG A 134 -13.23 -6.33 -5.43
CA ARG A 134 -13.12 -6.75 -4.01
C ARG A 134 -11.96 -7.70 -3.74
N ASN A 135 -11.72 -8.68 -4.62
CA ASN A 135 -10.72 -9.72 -4.39
C ASN A 135 -9.28 -9.21 -4.58
N PRO A 136 -8.96 -8.38 -5.59
CA PRO A 136 -7.65 -7.77 -5.70
C PRO A 136 -7.27 -6.94 -4.46
N GLY A 137 -8.21 -6.17 -3.91
CA GLY A 137 -7.98 -5.41 -2.66
C GLY A 137 -7.65 -6.32 -1.47
N LYS A 138 -8.38 -7.44 -1.32
CA LYS A 138 -8.08 -8.45 -0.27
C LYS A 138 -6.69 -9.07 -0.44
N ILE A 139 -6.31 -9.39 -1.68
CA ILE A 139 -5.00 -9.97 -1.99
C ILE A 139 -3.90 -8.99 -1.61
N VAL A 140 -3.99 -7.73 -2.05
CA VAL A 140 -2.95 -6.73 -1.75
C VAL A 140 -2.91 -6.41 -0.26
N ILE A 141 -4.04 -6.28 0.45
CA ILE A 141 -4.06 -6.07 1.91
C ILE A 141 -3.34 -7.22 2.63
N ALA A 142 -3.68 -8.47 2.29
CA ALA A 142 -3.05 -9.64 2.90
C ALA A 142 -1.55 -9.71 2.58
N ALA A 143 -1.18 -9.45 1.32
CA ALA A 143 0.22 -9.38 0.91
C ALA A 143 0.97 -8.28 1.67
N SER A 144 0.38 -7.10 1.85
CA SER A 144 0.99 -6.00 2.61
C SER A 144 1.25 -6.39 4.05
N CYS A 145 0.26 -7.00 4.74
CA CYS A 145 0.42 -7.51 6.11
C CYS A 145 1.56 -8.52 6.24
N CYS A 146 1.74 -9.39 5.23
CA CYS A 146 2.71 -10.47 5.30
C CYS A 146 4.09 -10.10 4.75
N SER A 147 4.28 -8.91 4.17
CA SER A 147 5.51 -8.56 3.46
C SER A 147 6.09 -7.18 3.77
N ILE A 148 5.30 -6.10 3.65
CA ILE A 148 5.84 -4.74 3.64
C ILE A 148 5.34 -3.88 4.78
N TRP A 149 4.16 -4.11 5.35
CA TRP A 149 3.72 -3.29 6.47
C TRP A 149 4.52 -3.60 7.73
N GLU A 150 4.75 -2.56 8.52
CA GLU A 150 5.38 -2.67 9.83
C GLU A 150 4.55 -3.58 10.75
N ASP A 151 5.21 -4.37 11.59
CA ASP A 151 4.59 -5.46 12.36
C ASP A 151 3.42 -5.02 13.25
N TYR A 152 3.46 -3.81 13.82
CA TYR A 152 2.37 -3.30 14.65
C TYR A 152 1.17 -2.91 13.78
N VAL A 153 1.41 -2.29 12.62
CA VAL A 153 0.35 -1.97 11.67
C VAL A 153 -0.26 -3.24 11.08
N ALA A 154 0.57 -4.20 10.67
CA ALA A 154 0.11 -5.49 10.19
C ALA A 154 -0.70 -6.21 11.29
N GLY A 155 -0.21 -6.22 12.53
CA GLY A 155 -0.92 -6.75 13.70
C GLY A 155 -2.29 -6.10 13.93
N ALA A 156 -2.36 -4.77 13.85
CA ALA A 156 -3.62 -4.06 13.96
C ALA A 156 -4.60 -4.51 12.86
N VAL A 157 -4.17 -4.56 11.60
CA VAL A 157 -5.03 -4.99 10.49
C VAL A 157 -5.48 -6.45 10.67
N MET A 158 -4.56 -7.35 11.04
CA MET A 158 -4.83 -8.77 11.32
C MET A 158 -5.77 -9.01 12.50
N THR A 159 -5.99 -8.00 13.35
CA THR A 159 -6.98 -8.07 14.42
C THR A 159 -8.40 -8.15 13.87
N TYR A 160 -8.68 -7.51 12.74
CA TYR A 160 -10.03 -7.49 12.15
C TYR A 160 -10.12 -8.23 10.81
N TYR A 161 -9.00 -8.37 10.11
CA TYR A 161 -8.94 -9.05 8.82
C TYR A 161 -8.78 -10.56 9.01
N PRO A 162 -9.45 -11.43 8.22
CA PRO A 162 -10.32 -11.12 7.08
C PRO A 162 -11.81 -10.95 7.40
N LYS A 163 -12.24 -11.23 8.64
CA LYS A 163 -13.67 -11.38 9.01
C LYS A 163 -14.40 -10.06 9.28
N LYS A 164 -13.71 -8.91 9.25
CA LYS A 164 -14.19 -7.55 9.63
C LYS A 164 -14.65 -7.40 11.09
N GLU A 165 -14.56 -8.47 11.86
CA GLU A 165 -14.85 -8.53 13.29
C GLU A 165 -13.55 -8.70 14.06
N LYS A 166 -13.52 -8.21 15.29
CA LYS A 166 -12.34 -8.31 16.14
C LYS A 166 -12.05 -9.78 16.44
N ASN A 167 -10.82 -10.21 16.19
CA ASN A 167 -10.35 -11.55 16.50
C ASN A 167 -10.30 -11.73 18.03
N PRO A 168 -11.02 -12.72 18.60
CA PRO A 168 -11.05 -12.92 20.04
C PRO A 168 -9.70 -13.36 20.62
N ASP A 169 -8.88 -14.03 19.82
CA ASP A 169 -7.62 -14.65 20.26
C ASP A 169 -6.39 -13.76 20.00
N PHE A 170 -6.55 -12.66 19.26
CA PHE A 170 -5.46 -11.77 18.91
C PHE A 170 -5.94 -10.33 18.74
N ASP A 171 -5.37 -9.44 19.54
CA ASP A 171 -5.57 -7.99 19.41
C ASP A 171 -4.22 -7.30 19.30
N GLY A 172 -3.83 -6.97 18.08
CA GLY A 172 -2.64 -6.19 17.73
C GLY A 172 -2.93 -4.72 17.46
N THR A 173 -4.11 -4.21 17.85
CA THR A 173 -4.42 -2.79 17.70
C THR A 173 -3.42 -1.92 18.47
N ILE A 174 -3.13 -0.76 17.91
CA ILE A 174 -2.23 0.23 18.52
C ILE A 174 -2.96 1.52 18.79
N LYS A 175 -2.39 2.33 19.68
CA LYS A 175 -2.82 3.72 19.91
C LYS A 175 -1.67 4.62 19.54
N LEU A 176 -1.86 5.45 18.52
CA LEU A 176 -0.85 6.44 18.18
C LEU A 176 -0.73 7.48 19.30
N PRO A 177 0.49 7.91 19.64
CA PRO A 177 0.72 9.00 20.58
C PRO A 177 -0.01 10.28 20.16
N LYS A 178 -0.46 11.08 21.13
CA LYS A 178 -1.28 12.29 20.88
C LYS A 178 -0.53 13.37 20.09
N ASP A 179 0.79 13.38 20.17
CA ASP A 179 1.66 14.29 19.43
C ASP A 179 1.79 13.91 17.95
N VAL A 180 1.53 12.65 17.58
CA VAL A 180 1.59 12.20 16.20
C VAL A 180 0.44 12.78 15.38
N ARG A 181 0.79 13.48 14.30
CA ARG A 181 -0.14 13.86 13.26
C ARG A 181 -0.42 12.66 12.37
N CYS A 182 -1.68 12.37 12.09
CA CYS A 182 -2.09 11.41 11.08
C CYS A 182 -3.31 11.99 10.36
N GLN A 183 -3.08 12.60 9.19
CA GLN A 183 -4.11 13.36 8.49
C GLN A 183 -4.34 12.81 7.09
N ALA A 184 -5.58 12.45 6.78
CA ALA A 184 -5.99 12.05 5.44
C ALA A 184 -6.47 13.25 4.62
N PHE A 185 -6.28 13.19 3.30
CA PHE A 185 -6.72 14.19 2.33
C PHE A 185 -7.35 13.52 1.12
N SER A 186 -8.40 14.14 0.58
CA SER A 186 -8.95 13.74 -0.71
C SER A 186 -8.06 14.24 -1.84
N LEU A 187 -7.70 13.32 -2.74
CA LEU A 187 -7.01 13.65 -3.99
C LEU A 187 -7.98 14.16 -5.08
N CYS A 188 -9.29 14.08 -4.87
CA CYS A 188 -10.29 14.57 -5.82
C CYS A 188 -10.96 15.88 -5.39
N LYS A 189 -11.19 16.06 -4.08
CA LYS A 189 -11.95 17.19 -3.54
C LYS A 189 -11.11 18.26 -2.85
N GLU A 190 -9.80 18.04 -2.78
CA GLU A 190 -8.84 18.93 -2.13
C GLU A 190 -9.10 19.24 -0.64
N GLU A 191 -9.85 18.38 0.04
CA GLU A 191 -10.25 18.56 1.43
C GLU A 191 -9.52 17.60 2.38
N SER A 192 -9.31 18.03 3.62
CA SER A 192 -8.91 17.15 4.72
C SER A 192 -10.06 16.21 5.09
N MET A 193 -9.74 14.96 5.40
CA MET A 193 -10.70 13.93 5.76
C MET A 193 -10.50 13.50 7.21
N SER A 194 -11.60 13.32 7.94
CA SER A 194 -11.54 12.67 9.25
C SER A 194 -11.22 11.18 9.08
N PRO A 195 -10.50 10.55 10.03
CA PRO A 195 -10.26 9.11 10.00
C PRO A 195 -11.58 8.33 9.95
N CYS A 196 -11.63 7.23 9.22
CA CYS A 196 -12.84 6.38 9.24
C CYS A 196 -12.89 5.52 10.53
N LYS A 197 -14.04 4.90 10.81
CA LYS A 197 -14.23 4.04 11.99
C LYS A 197 -13.22 2.88 12.03
N SER A 198 -12.87 2.32 10.87
CA SER A 198 -11.86 1.25 10.80
C SER A 198 -10.48 1.75 11.22
N CYS A 199 -10.03 2.92 10.77
CA CYS A 199 -8.74 3.49 11.17
C CYS A 199 -8.72 3.90 12.64
N ALA A 200 -9.85 4.39 13.17
CA ALA A 200 -10.02 4.63 14.60
C ALA A 200 -9.84 3.35 15.43
N ASN A 201 -10.46 2.25 15.00
CA ASN A 201 -10.32 0.94 15.64
C ASN A 201 -8.88 0.42 15.58
N LEU A 202 -8.19 0.59 14.46
CA LEU A 202 -6.83 0.05 14.25
C LEU A 202 -5.75 0.81 15.02
N PHE A 203 -5.84 2.15 15.01
CA PHE A 203 -4.73 3.04 15.39
C PHE A 203 -5.09 3.99 16.55
N GLY A 204 -6.28 3.85 17.13
CA GLY A 204 -6.74 4.70 18.23
C GLY A 204 -7.01 6.15 17.83
N LEU A 205 -7.23 6.40 16.54
CA LEU A 205 -7.51 7.75 16.01
C LEU A 205 -8.88 8.23 16.48
N GLN A 206 -8.99 9.52 16.77
CA GLN A 206 -10.26 10.15 17.10
C GLN A 206 -11.07 10.38 15.82
N THR A 207 -12.34 10.00 15.84
CA THR A 207 -13.26 10.28 14.74
C THR A 207 -14.70 10.34 15.20
N THR A 208 -15.50 11.14 14.49
CA THR A 208 -16.96 11.15 14.53
C THR A 208 -17.58 10.50 13.30
N ASP A 209 -16.76 10.06 12.33
CA ASP A 209 -17.24 9.41 11.11
C ASP A 209 -17.64 7.96 11.39
N ASN A 210 -18.86 7.60 10.98
CA ASN A 210 -19.40 6.26 11.11
C ASN A 210 -19.06 5.35 9.92
N LYS A 211 -18.48 5.90 8.84
CA LYS A 211 -18.07 5.11 7.67
C LYS A 211 -17.03 4.07 8.05
N GLN A 212 -17.26 2.85 7.60
CA GLN A 212 -16.38 1.72 7.85
C GLN A 212 -15.92 1.11 6.53
N TRP A 213 -14.68 1.39 6.16
CA TRP A 213 -14.02 0.75 5.02
C TRP A 213 -13.44 -0.62 5.44
N PRO A 214 -13.12 -1.53 4.49
CA PRO A 214 -12.34 -2.71 4.82
C PRO A 214 -11.05 -2.34 5.56
N TYR A 215 -10.74 -3.08 6.63
CA TYR A 215 -9.53 -2.86 7.41
C TYR A 215 -8.28 -3.03 6.54
N GLY A 216 -7.33 -2.10 6.67
CA GLY A 216 -6.13 -2.04 5.83
C GLY A 216 -6.32 -1.36 4.47
N ASN A 217 -7.54 -1.01 4.06
CA ASN A 217 -7.76 -0.36 2.76
C ASN A 217 -7.38 1.14 2.75
N CYS A 218 -7.50 1.80 3.89
CA CYS A 218 -7.33 3.24 4.01
C CYS A 218 -5.84 3.64 4.00
N ALA A 219 -5.57 4.89 3.60
CA ALA A 219 -4.23 5.41 3.40
C ALA A 219 -3.40 5.46 4.71
N GLU A 220 -4.06 5.54 5.85
CA GLU A 220 -3.46 5.54 7.18
C GLU A 220 -2.59 4.31 7.43
N ALA A 221 -2.98 3.13 6.95
CA ALA A 221 -2.21 1.90 7.19
C ALA A 221 -0.79 2.02 6.63
N GLU A 222 -0.67 2.44 5.37
CA GLU A 222 0.64 2.62 4.75
C GLU A 222 1.42 3.79 5.35
N SER A 223 0.75 4.92 5.59
CA SER A 223 1.37 6.13 6.16
C SER A 223 1.95 5.88 7.55
N VAL A 224 1.17 5.25 8.43
CA VAL A 224 1.59 4.88 9.78
C VAL A 224 2.68 3.81 9.74
N SER A 225 2.57 2.82 8.86
CA SER A 225 3.61 1.80 8.67
C SER A 225 4.95 2.44 8.30
N ASN A 226 4.94 3.42 7.40
CA ASN A 226 6.15 4.14 6.99
C ASN A 226 6.73 5.00 8.13
N LEU A 227 5.87 5.64 8.95
CA LEU A 227 6.29 6.35 10.16
C LEU A 227 6.98 5.40 11.15
N LEU A 228 6.34 4.29 11.51
CA LEU A 228 6.84 3.38 12.55
C LEU A 228 8.13 2.63 12.15
N LYS A 229 8.40 2.49 10.85
CA LYS A 229 9.68 1.95 10.35
C LYS A 229 10.87 2.89 10.55
N LYS A 230 10.63 4.18 10.77
CA LYS A 230 11.66 5.22 10.76
C LYS A 230 11.76 5.97 12.10
N GLU A 231 10.63 6.19 12.77
CA GLU A 231 10.56 6.87 14.06
C GLU A 231 10.44 5.85 15.20
N ASN A 232 11.58 5.33 15.68
CA ASN A 232 11.61 4.31 16.73
C ASN A 232 10.93 4.78 18.03
N ASP A 233 11.06 6.05 18.39
CA ASP A 233 10.45 6.58 19.62
C ASP A 233 8.92 6.64 19.53
N VAL A 234 8.38 6.88 18.33
CA VAL A 234 6.93 6.78 18.11
C VAL A 234 6.50 5.32 18.18
N LYS A 235 7.28 4.41 17.59
CA LYS A 235 7.01 2.96 17.61
C LYS A 235 6.98 2.41 19.04
N GLU A 236 7.95 2.74 19.87
CA GLU A 236 7.99 2.32 21.28
C GLU A 236 6.74 2.78 22.05
N LYS A 237 6.34 4.04 21.87
CA LYS A 237 5.13 4.58 22.52
C LYS A 237 3.82 4.00 21.97
N ALA A 238 3.81 3.55 20.72
CA ALA A 238 2.65 2.97 20.06
C ALA A 238 2.51 1.45 20.27
N GLN A 239 3.39 0.82 21.05
CA GLN A 239 3.42 -0.63 21.22
C GLN A 239 2.04 -1.20 21.60
N PRO A 240 1.58 -2.30 20.96
CA PRO A 240 0.34 -2.97 21.35
C PRO A 240 0.37 -3.39 22.82
N THR A 241 -0.68 -3.06 23.58
CA THR A 241 -0.75 -3.33 25.02
C THR A 241 -1.64 -4.52 25.39
N SER A 242 -2.30 -5.14 24.41
CA SER A 242 -3.22 -6.25 24.68
C SER A 242 -2.45 -7.50 25.16
N PRO A 243 -2.93 -8.20 26.20
CA PRO A 243 -2.31 -9.44 26.66
C PRO A 243 -2.41 -10.57 25.61
N THR A 244 -3.35 -10.48 24.67
CA THR A 244 -3.48 -11.46 23.56
C THR A 244 -2.50 -11.19 22.42
N CYS A 245 -1.78 -10.06 22.42
CA CYS A 245 -0.77 -9.69 21.42
C CYS A 245 0.57 -10.40 21.64
N THR A 246 0.54 -11.71 21.89
CA THR A 246 1.74 -12.53 22.01
C THR A 246 2.31 -12.88 20.64
N GLU A 247 3.59 -13.20 20.57
CA GLU A 247 4.22 -13.62 19.31
C GLU A 247 3.55 -14.88 18.73
N THR A 248 3.21 -15.85 19.58
CA THR A 248 2.48 -17.06 19.17
C THR A 248 1.12 -16.72 18.54
N ASN A 249 0.34 -15.83 19.14
CA ASN A 249 -0.97 -15.44 18.61
C ASN A 249 -0.84 -14.59 17.34
N ARG A 250 0.20 -13.75 17.25
CA ARG A 250 0.55 -13.01 16.03
C ARG A 250 0.84 -13.95 14.87
N GLN A 251 1.64 -15.00 15.08
CA GLN A 251 1.94 -15.99 14.05
C GLN A 251 0.68 -16.77 13.63
N LYS A 252 -0.21 -17.11 14.57
CA LYS A 252 -1.52 -17.72 14.24
C LYS A 252 -2.39 -16.78 13.40
N ALA A 253 -2.45 -15.50 13.76
CA ALA A 253 -3.18 -14.49 12.99
C ALA A 253 -2.60 -14.32 11.57
N LYS A 254 -1.27 -14.26 11.45
CA LYS A 254 -0.56 -14.21 10.16
C LYS A 254 -0.88 -15.44 9.31
N ALA A 255 -0.80 -16.65 9.88
CA ALA A 255 -1.15 -17.89 9.20
C ALA A 255 -2.62 -17.91 8.73
N SER A 256 -3.54 -17.33 9.52
CA SER A 256 -4.94 -17.18 9.13
C SER A 256 -5.09 -16.24 7.92
N VAL A 257 -4.36 -15.13 7.90
CA VAL A 257 -4.32 -14.19 6.76
C VAL A 257 -3.71 -14.83 5.52
N GLU A 258 -2.60 -15.57 5.66
CA GLU A 258 -1.98 -16.31 4.55
C GLU A 258 -2.90 -17.39 3.99
N LYS A 259 -3.64 -18.10 4.83
CA LYS A 259 -4.67 -19.05 4.38
C LYS A 259 -5.75 -18.33 3.57
N HIS A 260 -6.26 -17.20 4.07
CA HIS A 260 -7.26 -16.41 3.35
C HIS A 260 -6.72 -15.87 2.02
N LEU A 261 -5.45 -15.48 1.97
CA LEU A 261 -4.77 -15.08 0.75
C LEU A 261 -4.76 -16.22 -0.27
N ARG A 262 -4.36 -17.44 0.13
CA ARG A 262 -4.39 -18.62 -0.76
C ARG A 262 -5.79 -18.91 -1.30
N ASP A 263 -6.81 -18.82 -0.44
CA ASP A 263 -8.20 -19.01 -0.86
C ASP A 263 -8.63 -17.96 -1.89
N ALA A 264 -8.28 -16.69 -1.69
CA ALA A 264 -8.56 -15.61 -2.63
C ALA A 264 -7.84 -15.82 -3.97
N LEU A 265 -6.58 -16.26 -3.97
CA LEU A 265 -5.83 -16.57 -5.19
C LEU A 265 -6.47 -17.72 -5.97
N CYS A 266 -6.91 -18.77 -5.28
CA CYS A 266 -7.64 -19.89 -5.89
C CYS A 266 -8.93 -19.41 -6.57
N MET A 267 -9.72 -18.55 -5.92
CA MET A 267 -10.92 -17.97 -6.52
C MET A 267 -10.63 -17.17 -7.79
N MET A 268 -9.50 -16.44 -7.81
CA MET A 268 -9.06 -15.65 -8.96
C MET A 268 -8.30 -16.45 -10.02
N GLN A 269 -8.23 -17.78 -9.89
CA GLN A 269 -7.48 -18.70 -10.77
C GLN A 269 -5.96 -18.39 -10.84
N PHE A 270 -5.41 -17.74 -9.82
CA PHE A 270 -3.97 -17.51 -9.68
C PHE A 270 -3.31 -18.72 -9.00
N LYS A 271 -3.02 -19.77 -9.78
CA LYS A 271 -2.62 -21.09 -9.25
C LYS A 271 -1.11 -21.28 -9.03
N LYS A 272 -0.28 -20.37 -9.53
CA LYS A 272 1.19 -20.53 -9.60
C LYS A 272 1.95 -19.70 -8.56
N TRP A 273 1.29 -19.27 -7.48
CA TRP A 273 1.98 -18.50 -6.46
C TRP A 273 3.09 -19.34 -5.79
N ASP A 274 4.32 -18.86 -5.86
CA ASP A 274 5.53 -19.52 -5.33
C ASP A 274 5.73 -19.30 -3.81
N GLY A 275 4.83 -18.56 -3.17
CA GLY A 275 4.93 -18.17 -1.76
C GLY A 275 5.70 -16.87 -1.51
N ASN A 276 6.29 -16.27 -2.55
CA ASN A 276 7.07 -15.05 -2.43
C ASN A 276 6.26 -13.81 -2.81
N TYR A 277 6.74 -12.67 -2.33
CA TYR A 277 6.26 -11.36 -2.71
C TYR A 277 7.33 -10.64 -3.51
N TYR A 278 6.89 -9.93 -4.54
CA TYR A 278 7.78 -9.30 -5.48
C TYR A 278 8.61 -8.21 -4.82
N THR A 279 9.92 -8.28 -5.01
CA THR A 279 10.87 -7.27 -4.55
C THR A 279 11.57 -6.67 -5.78
N PRO A 280 11.46 -5.35 -6.00
CA PRO A 280 12.04 -4.72 -7.17
C PRO A 280 13.57 -4.79 -7.12
N GLN A 281 14.20 -4.74 -8.28
CA GLN A 281 15.65 -4.66 -8.34
C GLN A 281 16.14 -3.32 -7.77
N THR A 282 17.36 -3.31 -7.24
CA THR A 282 17.98 -2.08 -6.73
C THR A 282 19.07 -1.56 -7.66
N ASN A 283 19.60 -2.42 -8.53
CA ASN A 283 20.66 -2.11 -9.48
C ASN A 283 20.13 -2.31 -10.89
N TYR A 284 19.99 -1.21 -11.62
CA TYR A 284 19.60 -1.21 -13.03
C TYR A 284 20.75 -0.69 -13.85
N SER A 285 21.15 -1.46 -14.87
CA SER A 285 22.06 -1.00 -15.91
C SER A 285 21.45 0.14 -16.74
#